data_AF-A0A562SQG4-F1
#
_entry.id   AF-A0A562SQG4-F1
#
_cell.length_a   1.000
_cell.length_b   1.000
_cell.length_c   1.000
_cell.angle_alpha   90.00
_cell.angle_beta   90.00
_cell.angle_gamma   90.00
#
_symmetry.space_group_name_H-M   'P 1'
#
loop_
_entity.id
_entity.type
_entity.pdbx_description
1 polymer ?
#
loop_
_entity_poly.entity_id
_entity_poly.type
_entity_poly.pdbx_seq_one_letter_code
_entity_poly.pdbx_strand_id
1 'polypeptide(L)'
;MGEIIYLMRYNILIGTKWGKYNILLINGTELDKVLNAYEQGKETIFVKGNRYSFNELMDIQIFQFERNEIETADQLLEICRTNNLLSKSFIPGDHWISEEVLKKLGKRVTEHFIEDEFGHKQKQEKQLVQNHWFVEPSRIEELANIKNQLTDFTKLCEFCRELNIAYSNEMYLAIPMIVRAIIDHIPPVFGKSNFAEVCGGYGTKSFRDSMNNLDKSSRKIADAYLHTSIRAKEVLPNRTQVNFKHDLDVLLQEIERINKT
;
A
#
# COMPACT_ATOMS: atom_id res chain seq x y z
N MET A 1 6.43 -18.86 -30.70
CA MET A 1 7.44 -17.78 -30.82
C MET A 1 8.07 -17.59 -29.43
N GLY A 2 8.89 -18.55 -28.97
CA GLY A 2 9.13 -18.74 -27.53
C GLY A 2 10.52 -19.22 -27.10
N GLU A 3 11.57 -18.98 -27.90
CA GLU A 3 12.92 -19.51 -27.60
C GLU A 3 14.07 -18.48 -27.58
N ILE A 4 13.82 -17.18 -27.82
CA ILE A 4 14.92 -16.20 -28.00
C ILE A 4 15.34 -15.47 -26.70
N ILE A 5 14.47 -15.40 -25.68
CA ILE A 5 14.69 -14.53 -24.50
C ILE A 5 15.79 -15.07 -23.56
N TYR A 6 16.08 -16.38 -23.56
CA TYR A 6 17.03 -17.00 -22.63
C TYR A 6 18.52 -16.82 -22.98
N LEU A 7 18.87 -16.27 -24.15
CA LEU A 7 20.26 -16.02 -24.55
C LEU A 7 20.70 -14.56 -24.38
N MET A 8 19.78 -13.67 -24.00
CA MET A 8 20.11 -12.26 -23.81
C MET A 8 20.91 -12.05 -22.52
N ARG A 9 21.99 -11.28 -22.63
CA ARG A 9 22.86 -10.90 -21.52
C ARG A 9 22.78 -9.41 -21.29
N TYR A 10 22.89 -9.00 -20.03
CA TYR A 10 22.73 -7.62 -19.64
C TYR A 10 23.90 -7.16 -18.77
N ASN A 11 24.23 -5.88 -18.89
CA ASN A 11 25.08 -5.17 -17.96
C ASN A 11 24.25 -4.09 -17.29
N ILE A 12 24.35 -3.98 -15.98
CA ILE A 12 23.66 -2.96 -15.21
C ILE A 12 24.70 -2.01 -14.65
N LEU A 13 24.49 -0.71 -14.82
CA LEU A 13 25.21 0.33 -14.10
C LEU A 13 24.29 0.85 -12.99
N ILE A 14 24.80 0.86 -11.76
CA ILE A 14 24.06 1.34 -10.59
C ILE A 14 24.82 2.52 -10.01
N GLY A 15 24.13 3.64 -9.85
CA GLY A 15 24.60 4.80 -9.13
C GLY A 15 23.86 4.97 -7.80
N THR A 16 24.62 4.97 -6.72
CA THR A 16 24.13 5.35 -5.39
C THR A 16 24.81 6.62 -4.93
N LYS A 17 24.35 7.19 -3.82
CA LYS A 17 25.03 8.29 -3.13
C LYS A 17 26.51 8.00 -2.81
N TRP A 18 26.87 6.73 -2.66
CA TRP A 18 28.22 6.30 -2.24
C TRP A 18 29.16 5.98 -3.40
N GLY A 19 28.65 5.91 -4.64
CA GLY A 19 29.45 5.60 -5.81
C GLY A 19 28.69 4.84 -6.88
N LYS A 20 29.42 4.47 -7.93
CA LYS A 20 28.94 3.71 -9.08
C LYS A 20 29.62 2.36 -9.17
N TYR A 21 28.88 1.34 -9.57
CA TYR A 21 29.40 0.00 -9.81
C TYR A 21 28.53 -0.73 -10.82
N ASN A 22 29.00 -1.87 -11.32
CA ASN A 22 28.25 -2.66 -12.30
C ASN A 22 27.82 -4.02 -11.76
N ILE A 23 26.78 -4.57 -12.37
CA ILE A 23 26.48 -6.01 -12.39
C ILE A 23 26.62 -6.46 -13.84
N LEU A 24 27.62 -7.28 -14.14
CA LEU A 24 28.04 -7.56 -15.50
C LEU A 24 27.58 -8.93 -16.00
N LEU A 25 27.23 -8.99 -17.28
CA LEU A 25 26.89 -10.18 -18.04
C LEU A 25 25.89 -11.11 -17.34
N ILE A 26 24.84 -10.54 -16.79
CA ILE A 26 23.74 -11.29 -16.18
C ILE A 26 22.75 -11.79 -17.24
N ASN A 27 22.10 -12.92 -17.00
CA ASN A 27 21.04 -13.43 -17.87
C ASN A 27 19.67 -12.84 -17.52
N GLY A 28 18.62 -13.20 -18.28
CA GLY A 28 17.25 -12.75 -18.03
C GLY A 28 16.74 -13.05 -16.62
N THR A 29 16.93 -14.27 -16.12
CA THR A 29 16.50 -14.66 -14.76
C THR A 29 17.18 -13.84 -13.67
N GLU A 30 18.45 -13.47 -13.86
CA GLU A 30 19.19 -12.62 -12.93
C GLU A 30 18.76 -11.17 -13.04
N LEU A 31 18.48 -10.68 -14.25
CA LEU A 31 17.88 -9.37 -14.47
C LEU A 31 16.53 -9.27 -13.75
N ASP A 32 15.67 -10.28 -13.86
CA ASP A 32 14.38 -10.32 -13.17
C ASP A 32 14.53 -10.20 -11.64
N LYS A 33 15.58 -10.80 -11.06
CA LYS A 33 15.88 -10.64 -9.62
C LYS A 33 16.24 -9.19 -9.29
N VAL A 34 17.01 -8.53 -10.15
CA VAL A 34 17.37 -7.12 -9.97
C VAL A 34 16.14 -6.22 -10.08
N LEU A 35 15.30 -6.45 -11.10
CA LEU A 35 14.07 -5.70 -11.33
C LEU A 35 13.09 -5.88 -10.17
N ASN A 36 12.84 -7.11 -9.73
CA ASN A 36 11.98 -7.38 -8.58
C ASN A 36 12.44 -6.62 -7.33
N ALA A 37 13.75 -6.61 -7.06
CA ALA A 37 14.29 -5.87 -5.94
C ALA A 37 14.16 -4.35 -6.09
N TYR A 38 14.30 -3.84 -7.31
CA TYR A 38 14.05 -2.44 -7.62
C TYR A 38 12.59 -2.07 -7.34
N GLU A 39 11.64 -2.83 -7.87
CA GLU A 39 10.19 -2.61 -7.69
C GLU A 39 9.78 -2.68 -6.21
N GLN A 40 10.39 -3.60 -5.45
CA GLN A 40 10.10 -3.86 -4.04
C GLN A 40 10.90 -2.96 -3.08
N GLY A 41 11.75 -2.06 -3.58
CA GLY A 41 12.48 -1.12 -2.74
C GLY A 41 13.52 -1.78 -1.84
N LYS A 42 14.05 -2.95 -2.24
CA LYS A 42 15.03 -3.70 -1.43
C LYS A 42 16.36 -2.99 -1.45
N GLU A 43 16.88 -2.63 -0.29
CA GLU A 43 18.17 -1.95 -0.16
C GLU A 43 19.36 -2.79 -0.61
N THR A 44 19.25 -4.12 -0.66
CA THR A 44 20.33 -4.98 -1.14
C THR A 44 19.80 -6.20 -1.89
N ILE A 45 20.62 -6.71 -2.81
CA ILE A 45 20.32 -7.88 -3.64
C ILE A 45 21.52 -8.82 -3.71
N PHE A 46 21.27 -10.11 -3.95
CA PHE A 46 22.31 -11.11 -4.21
C PHE A 46 22.20 -11.64 -5.64
N VAL A 47 23.26 -11.46 -6.43
CA VAL A 47 23.35 -11.93 -7.82
C VAL A 47 24.72 -12.55 -8.03
N LYS A 48 24.77 -13.77 -8.60
CA LYS A 48 26.01 -14.53 -8.84
C LYS A 48 26.97 -14.56 -7.64
N GLY A 49 26.44 -14.84 -6.44
CA GLY A 49 27.23 -14.93 -5.21
C GLY A 49 27.73 -13.60 -4.64
N ASN A 50 27.39 -12.47 -5.25
CA ASN A 50 27.80 -11.14 -4.82
C ASN A 50 26.60 -10.34 -4.30
N ARG A 51 26.83 -9.55 -3.24
CA ARG A 51 25.83 -8.62 -2.69
C ARG A 51 26.00 -7.24 -3.32
N TYR A 52 24.91 -6.65 -3.78
CA TYR A 52 24.87 -5.30 -4.34
C TYR A 52 23.90 -4.42 -3.54
N SER A 53 24.17 -3.12 -3.45
CA SER A 53 23.45 -2.18 -2.58
C SER A 53 22.64 -1.15 -3.35
N PHE A 54 21.33 -1.19 -3.24
CA PHE A 54 20.42 -0.13 -3.70
C PHE A 54 20.14 0.94 -2.65
N ASN A 55 20.83 0.93 -1.52
CA ASN A 55 20.69 1.98 -0.52
C ASN A 55 21.06 3.35 -1.13
N GLU A 56 20.19 4.35 -0.96
CA GLU A 56 20.33 5.68 -1.56
C GLU A 56 20.56 5.61 -3.08
N LEU A 57 19.74 4.80 -3.77
CA LEU A 57 19.77 4.64 -5.23
C LEU A 57 19.44 5.98 -5.92
N MET A 58 20.34 6.42 -6.79
CA MET A 58 20.24 7.67 -7.54
C MET A 58 19.95 7.41 -9.02
N ASP A 59 20.61 6.41 -9.60
CA ASP A 59 20.39 5.99 -10.99
C ASP A 59 20.60 4.48 -11.17
N ILE A 60 19.87 3.91 -12.13
CA ILE A 60 20.07 2.54 -12.60
C ILE A 60 19.91 2.53 -14.12
N GLN A 61 20.86 1.91 -14.81
CA GLN A 61 20.84 1.80 -16.27
C GLN A 61 21.09 0.36 -16.69
N ILE A 62 20.26 -0.15 -17.61
CA ILE A 62 20.32 -1.52 -18.11
C ILE A 62 20.76 -1.49 -19.56
N PHE A 63 21.77 -2.27 -19.89
CA PHE A 63 22.32 -2.41 -21.24
C PHE A 63 22.21 -3.85 -21.69
N GLN A 64 21.56 -4.09 -22.82
CA GLN A 64 21.59 -5.38 -23.50
C GLN A 64 22.95 -5.53 -24.18
N PHE A 65 23.65 -6.63 -23.88
CA PHE A 65 25.00 -6.91 -24.35
C PHE A 65 24.99 -7.62 -25.70
N GLU A 66 25.81 -7.16 -26.64
CA GLU A 66 25.76 -7.61 -28.05
C GLU A 66 27.08 -8.23 -28.54
N ARG A 67 28.06 -8.49 -27.65
CA ARG A 67 29.36 -9.10 -28.01
C ARG A 67 29.40 -10.57 -27.65
N ASN A 68 29.32 -11.44 -28.66
CA ASN A 68 29.34 -12.90 -28.43
C ASN A 68 30.72 -13.45 -28.06
N GLU A 69 31.79 -12.73 -28.38
CA GLU A 69 33.19 -13.12 -28.14
C GLU A 69 33.59 -13.11 -26.66
N ILE A 70 32.84 -12.38 -25.83
CA ILE A 70 33.13 -12.22 -24.41
C ILE A 70 32.11 -13.06 -23.66
N GLU A 71 32.55 -14.05 -22.90
CA GLU A 71 31.67 -15.02 -22.22
C GLU A 71 31.44 -14.67 -20.75
N THR A 72 32.48 -14.17 -20.07
CA THR A 72 32.46 -13.93 -18.61
C THR A 72 32.72 -12.48 -18.21
N ALA A 73 32.23 -12.10 -17.02
CA ALA A 73 32.42 -10.76 -16.49
C ALA A 73 33.91 -10.44 -16.26
N ASP A 74 34.69 -11.43 -15.83
CA ASP A 74 36.13 -11.28 -15.61
C ASP A 74 36.88 -11.01 -16.92
N GLN A 75 36.52 -11.70 -18.01
CA GLN A 75 37.07 -11.43 -19.34
C GLN A 75 36.77 -9.99 -19.77
N LEU A 76 35.51 -9.55 -19.59
CA LEU A 76 35.12 -8.18 -19.92
C LEU A 76 35.92 -7.15 -19.12
N LEU A 77 36.05 -7.35 -17.81
CA LEU A 77 36.82 -6.47 -16.93
C LEU A 77 38.29 -6.42 -17.31
N GLU A 78 38.89 -7.55 -17.70
CA GLU A 78 40.30 -7.61 -18.11
C GLU A 78 40.55 -6.89 -19.44
N ILE A 79 39.64 -7.04 -20.41
CA ILE A 79 39.68 -6.28 -21.67
C ILE A 79 39.59 -4.78 -21.37
N CYS A 80 38.64 -4.37 -20.53
CA CYS A 80 38.49 -2.96 -20.16
C CYS A 80 39.71 -2.43 -19.41
N ARG A 81 40.31 -3.23 -18.53
CA ARG A 81 41.52 -2.88 -17.77
C ARG A 81 42.71 -2.65 -18.72
N THR A 82 42.98 -3.61 -19.60
CA THR A 82 44.09 -3.54 -20.57
C THR A 82 43.97 -2.33 -21.50
N ASN A 83 42.75 -1.91 -21.83
CA ASN A 83 42.46 -0.78 -22.70
C ASN A 83 42.24 0.56 -21.94
N ASN A 84 42.49 0.62 -20.63
CA ASN A 84 42.24 1.79 -19.79
C ASN A 84 40.80 2.35 -19.88
N LEU A 85 39.82 1.46 -20.00
CA LEU A 85 38.39 1.79 -20.11
C LEU A 85 37.63 1.71 -18.77
N LEU A 86 38.32 1.38 -17.69
CA LEU A 86 37.74 1.35 -16.35
C LEU A 86 37.76 2.74 -15.70
N SER A 87 36.63 3.10 -15.10
CA SER A 87 36.50 4.26 -14.23
C SER A 87 36.88 3.90 -12.80
N LYS A 88 37.51 4.84 -12.10
CA LYS A 88 37.93 4.66 -10.70
C LYS A 88 36.76 4.93 -9.76
N SER A 89 36.63 4.08 -8.74
CA SER A 89 35.80 4.35 -7.57
C SER A 89 36.57 5.21 -6.56
N PHE A 90 35.87 5.74 -5.55
CA PHE A 90 36.52 6.39 -4.41
C PHE A 90 37.25 5.39 -3.51
N ILE A 91 36.90 4.11 -3.60
CA ILE A 91 37.55 3.02 -2.89
C ILE A 91 38.77 2.55 -3.71
N PRO A 92 39.99 2.52 -3.12
CA PRO A 92 41.17 2.03 -3.81
C PRO A 92 41.00 0.57 -4.30
N GLY A 93 41.26 0.34 -5.59
CA GLY A 93 41.15 -0.99 -6.21
C GLY A 93 39.76 -1.31 -6.79
N ASP A 94 38.73 -0.53 -6.43
CA ASP A 94 37.39 -0.69 -6.97
C ASP A 94 37.23 0.10 -8.28
N HIS A 95 36.64 -0.55 -9.27
CA HIS A 95 36.56 -0.05 -10.64
C HIS A 95 35.24 -0.45 -11.27
N TRP A 96 34.76 0.40 -12.17
CA TRP A 96 33.50 0.18 -12.88
C TRP A 96 33.63 0.60 -14.34
N ILE A 97 32.79 0.05 -15.20
CA ILE A 97 32.67 0.35 -16.61
C ILE A 97 31.64 1.47 -16.78
N SER A 98 32.07 2.58 -17.40
CA SER A 98 31.22 3.76 -17.57
C SER A 98 30.07 3.54 -18.55
N GLU A 99 29.02 4.35 -18.43
CA GLU A 99 27.92 4.38 -19.39
C GLU A 99 28.44 4.50 -20.84
N GLU A 100 29.43 5.36 -21.08
CA GLU A 100 30.02 5.58 -22.41
C GLU A 100 30.72 4.34 -22.97
N VAL A 101 31.29 3.50 -22.11
CA VAL A 101 31.87 2.22 -22.53
C VAL A 101 30.78 1.16 -22.71
N LEU A 102 29.80 1.10 -21.82
CA LEU A 102 28.67 0.16 -21.92
C LEU A 102 27.84 0.38 -23.20
N LYS A 103 27.64 1.64 -23.62
CA LYS A 103 27.00 1.97 -24.90
C LYS A 103 27.76 1.47 -26.13
N LYS A 104 29.08 1.23 -26.03
CA LYS A 104 29.88 0.64 -27.12
C LYS A 104 29.82 -0.89 -27.14
N LEU A 105 29.43 -1.48 -26.01
CA LEU A 105 29.32 -2.92 -25.80
C LEU A 105 27.91 -3.45 -26.09
N GLY A 106 26.91 -2.56 -26.18
CA GLY A 106 25.55 -2.90 -26.57
C GLY A 106 24.58 -1.74 -26.40
N LYS A 107 23.28 -2.04 -26.36
CA LYS A 107 22.20 -1.05 -26.40
C LYS A 107 21.63 -0.77 -25.01
N ARG A 108 21.42 0.52 -24.67
CA ARG A 108 20.67 0.89 -23.46
C ARG A 108 19.19 0.53 -23.63
N VAL A 109 18.66 -0.24 -22.69
CA VAL A 109 17.28 -0.78 -22.71
C VAL A 109 16.52 -0.49 -21.43
N THR A 110 17.04 0.34 -20.52
CA THR A 110 16.42 0.70 -19.22
C THR A 110 14.91 0.97 -19.32
N GLU A 111 14.50 1.77 -20.29
CA GLU A 111 13.09 2.21 -20.48
C GLU A 111 12.14 1.06 -20.81
N HIS A 112 12.64 -0.11 -21.25
CA HIS A 112 11.81 -1.31 -21.47
C HIS A 112 11.48 -2.06 -20.17
N PHE A 113 12.17 -1.74 -19.08
CA PHE A 113 12.08 -2.47 -17.81
C PHE A 113 11.71 -1.58 -16.62
N ILE A 114 12.07 -0.31 -16.65
CA ILE A 114 11.90 0.61 -15.53
C ILE A 114 11.18 1.86 -16.04
N GLU A 115 9.90 1.96 -15.69
CA GLU A 115 9.05 3.13 -15.93
C GLU A 115 8.74 3.89 -14.63
N ASP A 116 8.73 3.15 -13.51
CA ASP A 116 8.34 3.66 -12.18
C ASP A 116 9.54 3.92 -11.24
N GLU A 117 9.25 4.61 -10.14
CA GLU A 117 10.21 4.83 -9.06
C GLU A 117 10.63 3.54 -8.35
N PHE A 118 11.84 3.57 -7.78
CA PHE A 118 12.33 2.56 -6.87
C PHE A 118 11.36 2.36 -5.69
N GLY A 119 10.98 1.10 -5.44
CA GLY A 119 10.07 0.73 -4.37
C GLY A 119 8.59 1.03 -4.62
N HIS A 120 8.17 1.32 -5.86
CA HIS A 120 6.76 1.61 -6.12
C HIS A 120 5.80 0.49 -5.70
N LYS A 121 6.17 -0.80 -5.85
CA LYS A 121 5.33 -1.92 -5.40
C LYS A 121 5.27 -1.98 -3.88
N GLN A 122 6.38 -1.72 -3.20
CA GLN A 122 6.37 -1.64 -1.74
C GLN A 122 5.52 -0.48 -1.23
N LYS A 123 5.54 0.68 -1.89
CA LYS A 123 4.67 1.82 -1.55
C LYS A 123 3.19 1.47 -1.76
N GLN A 124 2.86 0.78 -2.85
CA GLN A 124 1.50 0.31 -3.14
C GLN A 124 1.05 -0.78 -2.14
N GLU A 125 1.89 -1.78 -1.86
CA GLU A 125 1.59 -2.83 -0.87
C GLU A 125 1.45 -2.25 0.55
N LYS A 126 2.27 -1.27 0.93
CA LYS A 126 2.17 -0.62 2.25
C LYS A 126 0.92 0.27 2.35
N GLN A 127 0.42 0.82 1.25
CA GLN A 127 -0.90 1.45 1.18
C GLN A 127 -2.03 0.41 1.29
N LEU A 128 -1.89 -0.75 0.64
CA LEU A 128 -2.87 -1.84 0.69
C LEU A 128 -2.93 -2.52 2.07
N VAL A 129 -1.81 -2.63 2.79
CA VAL A 129 -1.71 -3.20 4.16
C VAL A 129 -2.17 -2.21 5.23
N GLN A 130 -2.35 -0.93 4.90
CA GLN A 130 -3.06 0.03 5.75
C GLN A 130 -4.60 -0.02 5.62
N ASN A 131 -5.16 -1.09 5.03
CA ASN A 131 -6.59 -1.39 5.16
C ASN A 131 -6.94 -1.86 6.58
N HIS A 132 -6.93 -0.94 7.54
CA HIS A 132 -7.75 -1.07 8.74
C HIS A 132 -9.15 -0.58 8.37
N TRP A 133 -9.97 -1.43 7.75
CA TRP A 133 -11.37 -1.11 7.50
C TRP A 133 -12.04 -0.60 8.79
N PHE A 134 -12.87 0.44 8.68
CA PHE A 134 -13.66 0.87 9.83
C PHE A 134 -14.75 -0.16 10.13
N VAL A 135 -15.37 -0.67 9.08
CA VAL A 135 -16.29 -1.80 9.08
C VAL A 135 -15.71 -2.88 8.17
N GLU A 136 -15.55 -4.10 8.68
CA GLU A 136 -15.02 -5.20 7.88
C GLU A 136 -15.84 -5.41 6.59
N PRO A 137 -15.21 -5.61 5.41
CA PRO A 137 -15.94 -5.82 4.17
C PRO A 137 -16.92 -7.00 4.23
N SER A 138 -16.55 -8.08 4.92
CA SER A 138 -17.43 -9.24 5.13
C SER A 138 -18.72 -8.86 5.87
N ARG A 139 -18.66 -7.93 6.84
CA ARG A 139 -19.84 -7.41 7.53
C ARG A 139 -20.78 -6.69 6.57
N ILE A 140 -20.23 -5.90 5.65
CA ILE A 140 -21.02 -5.17 4.65
C ILE A 140 -21.68 -6.14 3.68
N GLU A 141 -20.97 -7.18 3.25
CA GLU A 141 -21.51 -8.25 2.41
C GLU A 141 -22.62 -9.04 3.11
N GLU A 142 -22.43 -9.38 4.38
CA GLU A 142 -23.46 -10.03 5.20
C GLU A 142 -24.75 -9.20 5.23
N LEU A 143 -24.65 -7.89 5.52
CA LEU A 143 -25.78 -6.96 5.55
C LEU A 143 -26.45 -6.83 4.18
N ALA A 144 -25.66 -6.73 3.11
CA ALA A 144 -26.18 -6.59 1.74
C ALA A 144 -26.94 -7.84 1.26
N ASN A 145 -26.60 -9.01 1.82
CA ASN A 145 -27.23 -10.28 1.47
C ASN A 145 -28.49 -10.60 2.30
N ILE A 146 -28.86 -9.76 3.27
CA ILE A 146 -30.08 -9.92 4.05
C ILE A 146 -31.30 -9.73 3.15
N LYS A 147 -32.12 -10.77 3.03
CA LYS A 147 -33.41 -10.71 2.33
C LYS A 147 -34.53 -10.45 3.33
N ASN A 148 -34.78 -9.19 3.66
CA ASN A 148 -35.91 -8.80 4.51
C ASN A 148 -36.95 -8.01 3.69
N GLN A 149 -38.22 -8.41 3.72
CA GLN A 149 -39.31 -7.72 3.02
C GLN A 149 -39.72 -6.40 3.69
N LEU A 150 -39.42 -6.22 4.96
CA LEU A 150 -39.85 -5.07 5.78
C LEU A 150 -38.78 -3.97 5.87
N THR A 151 -37.52 -4.27 5.59
CA THR A 151 -36.41 -3.32 5.77
C THR A 151 -35.39 -3.43 4.65
N ASP A 152 -35.10 -2.31 4.00
CA ASP A 152 -34.04 -2.18 3.01
C ASP A 152 -32.74 -1.69 3.67
N PHE A 153 -31.69 -2.52 3.59
CA PHE A 153 -30.37 -2.22 4.16
C PHE A 153 -29.42 -1.49 3.20
N THR A 154 -29.86 -1.13 1.99
CA THR A 154 -29.03 -0.43 0.98
C THR A 154 -28.36 0.80 1.58
N LYS A 155 -29.14 1.64 2.29
CA LYS A 155 -28.61 2.86 2.90
C LYS A 155 -27.59 2.59 4.00
N LEU A 156 -27.80 1.56 4.81
CA LEU A 156 -26.84 1.16 5.85
C LEU A 156 -25.53 0.68 5.22
N CYS A 157 -25.61 -0.12 4.16
CA CYS A 157 -24.43 -0.61 3.44
C CYS A 157 -23.62 0.54 2.85
N GLU A 158 -24.29 1.53 2.25
CA GLU A 158 -23.60 2.74 1.73
C GLU A 158 -22.92 3.53 2.84
N PHE A 159 -23.58 3.76 3.99
CA PHE A 159 -22.91 4.40 5.13
C PHE A 159 -21.67 3.64 5.59
N CYS A 160 -21.71 2.30 5.65
CA CYS A 160 -20.53 1.51 6.02
C CYS A 160 -19.40 1.65 4.98
N ARG A 161 -19.71 1.71 3.69
CA ARG A 161 -18.73 1.94 2.61
C ARG A 161 -18.13 3.33 2.69
N GLU A 162 -18.95 4.36 2.87
CA GLU A 162 -18.50 5.74 3.07
C GLU A 162 -17.61 5.87 4.30
N LEU A 163 -17.94 5.16 5.39
CA LEU A 163 -17.14 5.14 6.61
C LEU A 163 -15.75 4.52 6.39
N ASN A 164 -15.68 3.46 5.57
CA ASN A 164 -14.42 2.85 5.16
C ASN A 164 -13.56 3.81 4.32
N ILE A 165 -14.18 4.51 3.35
CA ILE A 165 -13.49 5.53 2.53
C ILE A 165 -12.99 6.67 3.42
N ALA A 166 -13.84 7.18 4.32
CA ALA A 166 -13.48 8.26 5.24
C ALA A 166 -12.32 7.85 6.14
N TYR A 167 -12.31 6.62 6.66
CA TYR A 167 -11.24 6.15 7.54
C TYR A 167 -9.92 5.91 6.80
N SER A 168 -9.96 5.32 5.59
CA SER A 168 -8.75 5.06 4.79
C SER A 168 -8.09 6.35 4.29
N ASN A 169 -8.88 7.41 4.07
CA ASN A 169 -8.40 8.73 3.67
C ASN A 169 -8.23 9.71 4.84
N GLU A 170 -8.26 9.23 6.08
CA GLU A 170 -8.05 10.05 7.30
C GLU A 170 -9.02 11.25 7.43
N MET A 171 -10.23 11.12 6.88
CA MET A 171 -11.30 12.12 6.94
C MET A 171 -12.00 12.11 8.30
N TYR A 172 -11.27 12.38 9.38
CA TYR A 172 -11.74 12.21 10.76
C TYR A 172 -12.92 13.11 11.16
N LEU A 173 -13.14 14.23 10.47
CA LEU A 173 -14.35 15.04 10.67
C LEU A 173 -15.61 14.37 10.14
N ALA A 174 -15.51 13.58 9.06
CA ALA A 174 -16.66 12.93 8.44
C ALA A 174 -17.12 11.70 9.23
N ILE A 175 -16.19 10.95 9.82
CA ILE A 175 -16.46 9.71 10.56
C ILE A 175 -17.58 9.87 11.61
N PRO A 176 -17.51 10.80 12.58
CA PRO A 176 -18.57 10.94 13.58
C PRO A 176 -19.92 11.36 12.97
N MET A 177 -19.91 12.09 11.85
CA MET A 177 -21.14 12.48 11.14
C MET A 177 -21.82 11.27 10.48
N ILE A 178 -21.03 10.39 9.85
CA ILE A 178 -21.54 9.15 9.24
C ILE A 178 -22.04 8.20 10.34
N VAL A 179 -21.27 8.02 11.43
CA VAL A 179 -21.73 7.18 12.56
C VAL A 179 -23.01 7.74 13.18
N ARG A 180 -23.12 9.07 13.32
CA ARG A 180 -24.35 9.72 13.76
C ARG A 180 -25.53 9.43 12.83
N ALA A 181 -25.31 9.51 11.52
CA ALA A 181 -26.33 9.18 10.53
C ALA A 181 -26.77 7.71 10.63
N ILE A 182 -25.83 6.78 10.84
CA ILE A 182 -26.14 5.36 11.08
C ILE A 182 -27.07 5.24 12.30
N ILE A 183 -26.67 5.71 13.48
CA ILE A 183 -27.48 5.52 14.70
C ILE A 183 -28.84 6.22 14.66
N ASP A 184 -29.00 7.29 13.87
CA ASP A 184 -30.29 7.98 13.71
C ASP A 184 -31.24 7.25 12.75
N HIS A 185 -30.73 6.44 11.81
CA HIS A 185 -31.54 5.69 10.85
C HIS A 185 -31.82 4.23 11.23
N ILE A 186 -31.08 3.68 12.18
CA ILE A 186 -31.21 2.29 12.64
C ILE A 186 -32.43 1.96 13.53
N PRO A 187 -33.02 2.86 14.35
CA PRO A 187 -34.05 2.48 15.32
C PRO A 187 -35.24 1.66 14.76
N PRO A 188 -35.77 1.95 13.55
CA PRO A 188 -36.85 1.16 12.95
C PRO A 188 -36.52 -0.33 12.76
N VAL A 189 -35.24 -0.67 12.54
CA VAL A 189 -34.76 -2.07 12.43
C VAL A 189 -35.07 -2.87 13.71
N PHE A 190 -35.08 -2.18 14.85
CA PHE A 190 -35.38 -2.75 16.17
C PHE A 190 -36.82 -2.50 16.63
N GLY A 191 -37.69 -1.96 15.75
CA GLY A 191 -39.05 -1.55 16.10
C GLY A 191 -39.09 -0.42 17.14
N LYS A 192 -38.08 0.45 17.15
CA LYS A 192 -37.94 1.58 18.09
C LYS A 192 -38.07 2.91 17.37
N SER A 193 -38.46 3.95 18.13
CA SER A 193 -38.63 5.30 17.56
C SER A 193 -37.33 6.09 17.47
N ASN A 194 -36.37 5.79 18.35
CA ASN A 194 -35.10 6.50 18.46
C ASN A 194 -34.00 5.57 19.02
N PHE A 195 -32.74 5.99 18.92
CA PHE A 195 -31.62 5.14 19.33
C PHE A 195 -31.50 4.99 20.85
N ALA A 196 -32.00 5.95 21.63
CA ALA A 196 -32.01 5.82 23.10
C ALA A 196 -32.91 4.67 23.57
N GLU A 197 -34.03 4.42 22.88
CA GLU A 197 -34.88 3.25 23.11
C GLU A 197 -34.18 1.93 22.76
N VAL A 198 -33.30 1.92 21.75
CA VAL A 198 -32.45 0.75 21.43
C VAL A 198 -31.45 0.52 22.57
N CYS A 199 -30.81 1.59 23.06
CA CYS A 199 -29.85 1.53 24.17
C CYS A 199 -30.46 1.05 25.48
N GLY A 200 -31.70 1.43 25.79
CA GLY A 200 -32.36 1.11 27.06
C GLY A 200 -33.26 -0.13 27.01
N GLY A 201 -33.90 -0.40 25.87
CA GLY A 201 -35.06 -1.27 25.76
C GLY A 201 -34.91 -2.47 24.83
N TYR A 202 -33.69 -2.81 24.42
CA TYR A 202 -33.42 -3.95 23.54
C TYR A 202 -32.17 -4.73 23.99
N GLY A 203 -32.12 -6.03 23.67
CA GLY A 203 -30.91 -6.86 23.77
C GLY A 203 -30.45 -7.22 25.19
N THR A 204 -29.24 -7.78 25.28
CA THR A 204 -28.60 -8.13 26.55
C THR A 204 -27.99 -6.91 27.24
N LYS A 205 -27.55 -7.04 28.50
CA LYS A 205 -26.85 -5.97 29.21
C LYS A 205 -25.62 -5.49 28.43
N SER A 206 -24.77 -6.42 27.95
CA SER A 206 -23.55 -6.08 27.22
C SER A 206 -23.81 -5.36 25.91
N PHE A 207 -24.87 -5.75 25.18
CA PHE A 207 -25.31 -5.03 23.98
C PHE A 207 -25.71 -3.61 24.33
N ARG A 208 -26.56 -3.43 25.35
CA ARG A 208 -27.00 -2.10 25.81
C ARG A 208 -25.84 -1.22 26.26
N ASP A 209 -24.86 -1.78 26.97
CA ASP A 209 -23.68 -1.04 27.41
C ASP A 209 -22.86 -0.53 26.20
N SER A 210 -22.69 -1.37 25.17
CA SER A 210 -22.01 -1.00 23.91
C SER A 210 -22.79 0.08 23.15
N MET A 211 -24.11 -0.07 23.03
CA MET A 211 -24.95 0.93 22.34
C MET A 211 -24.97 2.27 23.08
N ASN A 212 -24.98 2.26 24.42
CA ASN A 212 -24.88 3.48 25.22
C ASN A 212 -23.54 4.20 25.00
N ASN A 213 -22.44 3.45 24.85
CA ASN A 213 -21.13 4.03 24.55
C ASN A 213 -21.10 4.64 23.15
N LEU A 214 -21.60 3.90 22.16
CA LEU A 214 -21.73 4.36 20.78
C LEU A 214 -22.56 5.64 20.72
N ASP A 215 -23.76 5.64 21.29
CA ASP A 215 -24.69 6.76 21.30
C ASP A 215 -24.08 7.99 21.95
N LYS A 216 -23.64 7.88 23.21
CA LYS A 216 -23.16 9.05 23.97
C LYS A 216 -21.88 9.63 23.39
N SER A 217 -20.96 8.78 22.92
CA SER A 217 -19.66 9.23 22.44
C SER A 217 -19.77 9.80 21.03
N SER A 218 -20.39 9.07 20.10
CA SER A 218 -20.50 9.51 18.71
C SER A 218 -21.36 10.78 18.58
N ARG A 219 -22.49 10.88 19.30
CA ARG A 219 -23.33 12.10 19.26
C ARG A 219 -22.56 13.32 19.75
N LYS A 220 -21.92 13.25 20.92
CA LYS A 220 -21.18 14.39 21.48
C LYS A 220 -20.05 14.85 20.58
N ILE A 221 -19.34 13.91 19.97
CA ILE A 221 -18.22 14.21 19.06
C ILE A 221 -18.77 14.81 17.75
N ALA A 222 -19.81 14.23 17.17
CA ALA A 222 -20.44 14.76 15.97
C ALA A 222 -20.98 16.18 16.19
N ASP A 223 -21.76 16.37 17.26
CA ASP A 223 -22.39 17.66 17.58
C ASP A 223 -21.35 18.76 17.82
N ALA A 224 -20.21 18.40 18.46
CA ALA A 224 -19.11 19.34 18.68
C ALA A 224 -18.53 19.87 17.36
N TYR A 225 -18.40 19.03 16.33
CA TYR A 225 -17.83 19.43 15.03
C TYR A 225 -18.88 19.87 14.00
N LEU A 226 -20.16 19.56 14.19
CA LEU A 226 -21.26 20.00 13.33
C LEU A 226 -21.78 21.40 13.69
N HIS A 227 -21.81 21.74 14.97
CA HIS A 227 -22.47 22.97 15.45
C HIS A 227 -21.53 24.07 15.90
N THR A 228 -20.25 23.76 16.12
CA THR A 228 -19.27 24.78 16.50
C THR A 228 -18.81 25.57 15.29
N SER A 229 -18.92 26.90 15.34
CA SER A 229 -18.34 27.79 14.33
C SER A 229 -16.81 27.79 14.37
N ILE A 230 -16.18 28.03 13.22
CA ILE A 230 -14.71 28.10 13.08
C ILE A 230 -14.12 29.13 14.06
N ARG A 231 -13.08 28.71 14.79
CA ARG A 231 -12.35 29.50 15.80
C ARG A 231 -10.95 29.86 15.31
N ALA A 232 -10.31 30.83 15.98
CA ALA A 232 -8.95 31.26 15.67
C ALA A 232 -7.88 30.17 15.88
N LYS A 233 -8.16 29.20 16.76
CA LYS A 233 -7.32 28.02 16.99
C LYS A 233 -8.23 26.80 17.12
N GLU A 234 -8.06 25.87 16.19
CA GLU A 234 -8.81 24.62 16.14
C GLU A 234 -7.95 23.45 16.62
N VAL A 235 -8.61 22.45 17.18
CA VAL A 235 -8.05 21.13 17.41
C VAL A 235 -9.00 20.15 16.73
N LEU A 236 -8.53 19.55 15.64
CA LEU A 236 -9.32 18.59 14.86
C LEU A 236 -9.30 17.21 15.52
N PRO A 237 -10.32 16.38 15.29
CA PRO A 237 -10.34 15.03 15.83
C PRO A 237 -9.21 14.20 15.22
N ASN A 238 -8.61 13.36 16.04
CA ASN A 238 -7.66 12.35 15.59
C ASN A 238 -8.30 10.95 15.51
N ARG A 239 -7.55 10.00 14.94
CA ARG A 239 -7.94 8.59 14.80
C ARG A 239 -8.49 7.96 16.08
N THR A 240 -7.90 8.26 17.23
CA THR A 240 -8.31 7.70 18.52
C THR A 240 -9.67 8.24 18.97
N GLN A 241 -9.89 9.54 18.81
CA GLN A 241 -11.13 10.19 19.25
C GLN A 241 -12.35 9.72 18.46
N VAL A 242 -12.19 9.34 17.20
CA VAL A 242 -13.29 8.89 16.32
C VAL A 242 -13.37 7.37 16.16
N ASN A 243 -12.67 6.63 17.03
CA ASN A 243 -12.65 5.17 16.97
C ASN A 243 -13.90 4.58 17.65
N PHE A 244 -14.96 4.38 16.87
CA PHE A 244 -16.20 3.72 17.29
C PHE A 244 -16.34 2.29 16.76
N LYS A 245 -15.26 1.70 16.20
CA LYS A 245 -15.31 0.46 15.42
C LYS A 245 -15.93 -0.71 16.19
N HIS A 246 -15.54 -0.89 17.44
CA HIS A 246 -16.01 -2.01 18.26
C HIS A 246 -17.51 -1.93 18.54
N ASP A 247 -18.00 -0.79 19.05
CA ASP A 247 -19.43 -0.67 19.36
C ASP A 247 -20.29 -0.67 18.09
N LEU A 248 -19.78 -0.13 16.98
CA LEU A 248 -20.47 -0.18 15.69
C LEU A 248 -20.55 -1.61 15.15
N ASP A 249 -19.48 -2.41 15.21
CA ASP A 249 -19.55 -3.80 14.77
C ASP A 249 -20.54 -4.62 15.59
N VAL A 250 -20.62 -4.39 16.91
CA VAL A 250 -21.64 -5.02 17.78
C VAL A 250 -23.06 -4.66 17.31
N LEU A 251 -23.29 -3.40 16.90
CA LEU A 251 -24.58 -2.99 16.35
C LEU A 251 -24.89 -3.72 15.03
N LEU A 252 -23.92 -3.73 14.11
CA LEU A 252 -24.09 -4.34 12.78
C LEU A 252 -24.28 -5.86 12.89
N GLN A 253 -23.58 -6.52 13.81
CA GLN A 253 -23.78 -7.93 14.13
C GLN A 253 -25.19 -8.23 14.62
N GLU A 254 -25.72 -7.39 15.50
CA GLU A 254 -27.04 -7.62 16.04
C GLU A 254 -28.14 -7.40 14.99
N ILE A 255 -27.96 -6.41 14.10
CA ILE A 255 -28.82 -6.20 12.93
C ILE A 255 -28.81 -7.45 12.04
N GLU A 256 -27.63 -7.96 11.72
CA GLU A 256 -27.50 -9.18 10.93
C GLU A 256 -28.23 -10.36 11.61
N ARG A 257 -28.00 -10.57 12.90
CA ARG A 257 -28.57 -11.68 13.68
C ARG A 257 -30.09 -11.70 13.65
N ILE A 258 -30.75 -10.54 13.80
CA ILE A 258 -32.22 -10.48 13.84
C ILE A 258 -32.90 -10.51 12.47
N ASN A 259 -32.12 -10.36 11.39
CA ASN A 259 -32.67 -10.30 10.03
C ASN A 259 -32.28 -11.49 9.15
N LYS A 260 -31.38 -12.38 9.60
CA LYS A 260 -31.02 -13.64 8.91
C LYS A 260 -32.09 -14.76 9.02
N THR A 261 -33.38 -14.41 9.11
CA THR A 261 -34.46 -15.41 9.27
C THR A 261 -34.98 -15.89 7.91
#